data_AF-A0AA43PEZ1-F1
#
_entry.id   AF-A0AA43PEZ1-F1
#
_cell.length_a   1.000
_cell.length_b   1.000
_cell.length_c   1.000
_cell.angle_alpha   90.00
_cell.angle_beta   90.00
_cell.angle_gamma   90.00
#
_symmetry.space_group_name_H-M   'P 1'
#
loop_
_entity.id
_entity.type
_entity.pdbx_description
1 polymer ?
#
loop_
_entity_poly.entity_id
_entity_poly.type
_entity_poly.pdbx_seq_one_letter_code
_entity_poly.pdbx_strand_id
1 'polypeptide(L)'
;MKKIIDLWNDTLWFKILTILVLVSVSYWFGSLAIFVGMILFIYAIVTLVRKYIFKKTTRFKARYLLLSFLAMTFIGGYGYSQTHPEEISKTRLEQQKRTEEAEAKKQAEAKKQAEAKKQAEAKKQAEAKKQAEAKKQAEAKKQAEAKKQAEAKKQAEAKKQAEAKKQAEAERQAALAQQAEAERQAALAQQAEAERQAVLAQQAEAERQATLAQQAEAEREVSTGGYSRDANGRWHRPNGQFASKKEIAAAGLVW
;
A
#
# COMPACT_ATOMS: atom_id res chain seq x y z
N MET A 1 -7.84 4.43 19.19
CA MET A 1 -8.61 5.31 18.30
C MET A 1 -8.90 6.72 18.86
N LYS A 2 -8.73 7.02 20.17
CA LYS A 2 -8.92 8.39 20.69
C LYS A 2 -7.79 9.39 20.33
N LYS A 3 -6.53 8.93 20.23
CA LYS A 3 -5.37 9.79 19.87
C LYS A 3 -5.37 10.35 18.43
N ILE A 4 -6.15 9.78 17.50
CA ILE A 4 -6.27 10.29 16.13
C ILE A 4 -7.29 11.44 16.06
N ILE A 5 -8.26 11.45 16.97
CA ILE A 5 -9.31 12.48 17.06
C ILE A 5 -8.74 13.76 17.73
N ASP A 6 -7.77 13.64 18.64
CA ASP A 6 -7.13 14.81 19.27
C ASP A 6 -6.09 15.52 18.36
N LEU A 7 -5.61 14.87 17.29
CA LEU A 7 -4.80 15.51 16.24
C LEU A 7 -5.62 16.50 15.38
N TRP A 8 -6.94 16.46 15.52
CA TRP A 8 -7.93 17.35 14.90
C TRP A 8 -8.31 18.53 15.81
N ASN A 9 -7.42 18.97 16.71
CA ASN A 9 -7.67 20.18 17.49
C ASN A 9 -7.86 21.39 16.55
N ASP A 10 -9.12 21.78 16.36
CA ASP A 10 -9.62 22.71 15.33
C ASP A 10 -8.86 24.05 15.30
N THR A 11 -8.29 24.49 16.41
CA THR A 11 -7.68 25.83 16.45
C THR A 11 -6.33 25.94 15.73
N LEU A 12 -5.54 24.87 15.61
CA LEU A 12 -4.23 24.93 14.93
C LEU A 12 -4.34 24.71 13.43
N TRP A 13 -5.14 23.73 13.02
CA TRP A 13 -5.34 23.43 11.60
C TRP A 13 -6.08 24.56 10.87
N PHE A 14 -7.11 25.15 11.49
CA PHE A 14 -7.79 26.32 10.92
C PHE A 14 -6.85 27.53 10.80
N LYS A 15 -5.94 27.76 11.75
CA LYS A 15 -4.92 28.84 11.68
C LYS A 15 -3.95 28.64 10.51
N ILE A 16 -3.49 27.42 10.28
CA ILE A 16 -2.61 27.10 9.13
C ILE A 16 -3.37 27.34 7.82
N LEU A 17 -4.63 26.91 7.74
CA LEU A 17 -5.47 27.12 6.56
C LEU A 17 -5.72 28.62 6.30
N THR A 18 -5.98 29.43 7.34
CA THR A 18 -6.18 30.88 7.17
C THR A 18 -4.91 31.58 6.68
N ILE A 19 -3.74 31.22 7.19
CA ILE A 19 -2.46 31.79 6.73
C ILE A 19 -2.23 31.42 5.27
N LEU A 20 -2.52 30.18 4.87
CA LEU A 20 -2.32 29.70 3.49
C LEU A 20 -3.26 30.43 2.50
N VAL A 21 -4.51 30.67 2.91
CA VAL A 21 -5.47 31.47 2.15
C VAL A 21 -5.02 32.93 2.05
N LEU A 22 -4.59 33.56 3.15
CA LEU A 22 -4.10 34.94 3.16
C LEU A 22 -2.88 35.13 2.26
N VAL A 23 -1.93 34.20 2.27
CA VAL A 23 -0.76 34.23 1.39
C VAL A 23 -1.17 34.09 -0.08
N SER A 24 -2.11 33.19 -0.38
CA SER A 24 -2.61 32.99 -1.74
C SER A 24 -3.34 34.22 -2.28
N VAL A 25 -4.17 34.87 -1.44
CA VAL A 25 -4.89 36.10 -1.79
C VAL A 25 -3.92 37.26 -2.00
N SER A 26 -2.92 37.42 -1.11
CA SER A 26 -1.88 38.45 -1.24
C SER A 26 -1.10 38.34 -2.56
N TYR A 27 -0.77 37.11 -2.96
CA TYR A 27 -0.09 36.85 -4.24
C TYR A 27 -0.94 37.26 -5.45
N TRP A 28 -2.26 37.02 -5.38
CA TRP A 28 -3.20 37.39 -6.43
C TRP A 28 -3.33 38.91 -6.60
N PHE A 29 -3.43 39.65 -5.49
CA PHE A 29 -3.47 41.11 -5.51
C PHE A 29 -2.16 41.74 -5.99
N GLY A 30 -1.02 41.19 -5.58
CA GLY A 30 0.30 41.62 -6.07
C GLY A 30 0.45 41.43 -7.58
N SER A 31 -0.01 40.29 -8.10
CA SER A 31 -0.02 40.02 -9.54
C SER A 31 -0.91 41.02 -10.30
N LEU A 32 -2.11 41.32 -9.79
CA LEU A 32 -3.03 42.27 -10.40
C LEU A 32 -2.44 43.69 -10.51
N ALA A 33 -1.73 44.15 -9.47
CA ALA A 33 -1.05 45.45 -9.50
C ALA A 33 0.04 45.53 -10.58
N ILE A 34 0.78 44.44 -10.80
CA ILE A 34 1.80 44.34 -11.86
C ILE A 34 1.13 44.41 -13.24
N PHE A 35 0.01 43.70 -13.45
CA PHE A 35 -0.73 43.75 -14.71
C PHE A 35 -1.26 45.15 -15.03
N VAL A 36 -1.82 45.86 -14.05
CA VAL A 36 -2.30 47.24 -14.23
C VAL A 36 -1.13 48.18 -14.55
N GLY A 37 0.01 48.04 -13.86
CA GLY A 37 1.21 48.82 -14.14
C GLY A 37 1.75 48.60 -15.56
N MET A 38 1.73 47.36 -16.05
CA MET A 38 2.16 47.02 -17.41
C MET A 38 1.25 47.65 -18.47
N ILE A 39 -0.07 47.67 -18.26
CA ILE A 39 -1.03 48.31 -19.17
C ILE A 39 -0.75 49.82 -19.27
N LEU A 40 -0.53 50.49 -18.14
CA LEU A 40 -0.19 51.92 -18.11
C LEU A 40 1.16 52.22 -18.79
N PHE A 41 2.14 51.34 -18.62
CA PHE A 41 3.44 51.46 -19.27
C PHE A 41 3.34 51.34 -20.80
N ILE A 42 2.56 50.38 -21.30
CA ILE A 42 2.28 50.23 -22.72
C ILE A 42 1.58 51.47 -23.26
N TYR A 43 0.58 52.00 -22.55
CA TYR A 43 -0.11 53.23 -22.92
C TYR A 43 0.84 54.44 -23.00
N ALA A 44 1.78 54.57 -22.06
CA ALA A 44 2.81 55.61 -22.07
C ALA A 44 3.75 55.48 -23.29
N ILE A 45 4.15 54.26 -23.68
CA ILE A 45 4.96 54.04 -24.87
C ILE A 45 4.20 54.42 -26.15
N VAL A 46 2.94 54.01 -26.28
CA VAL A 46 2.12 54.31 -27.47
C VAL A 46 1.93 55.82 -27.63
N THR A 47 1.65 56.53 -26.53
CA THR A 47 1.52 57.99 -26.54
C THR A 47 2.85 58.69 -26.84
N LEU A 48 3.98 58.18 -26.32
CA LEU A 48 5.31 58.70 -26.63
C LEU A 48 5.67 58.51 -28.12
N VAL A 49 5.42 57.31 -28.66
CA VAL A 49 5.65 56.96 -30.07
C VAL A 49 4.79 57.83 -30.98
N ARG A 50 3.51 58.01 -30.68
CA ARG A 50 2.61 58.90 -31.42
C ARG A 50 3.10 60.34 -31.41
N LYS A 51 3.64 60.82 -30.28
CA LYS A 51 4.16 62.18 -30.13
C LYS A 51 5.50 62.39 -30.85
N TYR A 52 6.37 61.39 -30.88
CA TYR A 52 7.75 61.52 -31.37
C TYR A 52 7.96 61.04 -32.81
N ILE A 53 7.24 59.99 -33.26
CA ILE A 53 7.43 59.42 -34.60
C ILE A 53 6.65 60.19 -35.68
N PHE A 54 5.50 60.77 -35.35
CA PHE A 54 4.67 61.48 -36.34
C PHE A 54 5.06 62.94 -36.63
N LYS A 55 6.11 63.47 -35.98
CA LYS A 55 6.58 64.84 -36.21
C LYS A 55 7.85 64.85 -37.07
N LYS A 56 7.76 64.49 -38.36
CA LYS A 56 8.93 64.56 -39.27
C LYS A 56 8.60 64.88 -40.74
N THR A 57 8.33 66.17 -41.01
CA THR A 57 8.58 66.83 -42.30
C THR A 57 9.53 68.01 -42.10
N THR A 58 10.82 67.73 -41.86
CA THR A 58 11.90 68.73 -41.74
C THR A 58 13.17 68.35 -42.51
N ARG A 59 13.06 67.46 -43.51
CA ARG A 59 14.21 66.99 -44.30
C ARG A 59 14.85 68.06 -45.19
N PHE A 60 14.16 69.18 -45.47
CA PHE A 60 14.70 70.27 -46.28
C PHE A 60 15.65 71.19 -45.50
N LYS A 61 15.30 71.58 -44.27
CA LYS A 61 16.13 72.50 -43.46
C LYS A 61 17.44 71.84 -43.01
N ALA A 62 17.42 70.53 -42.78
CA ALA A 62 18.61 69.77 -42.38
C ALA A 62 19.70 69.73 -43.48
N ARG A 63 19.33 69.73 -44.77
CA ARG A 63 20.30 69.74 -45.89
C ARG A 63 21.00 71.08 -46.03
N TYR A 64 20.29 72.20 -45.87
CA TYR A 64 20.89 73.53 -45.91
C TYR A 64 21.77 73.83 -44.70
N LEU A 65 21.40 73.36 -43.51
CA LEU A 65 22.26 73.45 -42.33
C LEU A 65 23.54 72.61 -42.46
N LEU A 66 23.45 71.41 -43.06
CA LEU A 66 24.64 70.61 -43.35
C LEU A 66 25.54 71.27 -44.39
N LEU A 67 24.97 71.88 -45.44
CA LEU A 67 25.73 72.60 -46.46
C LEU A 67 26.39 73.88 -45.90
N SER A 68 25.70 74.64 -45.04
CA SER A 68 26.29 75.83 -44.42
C SER A 68 27.40 75.46 -43.43
N PHE A 69 27.23 74.36 -42.69
CA PHE A 69 28.26 73.85 -41.79
C PHE A 69 29.50 73.38 -42.56
N LEU A 70 29.31 72.68 -43.68
CA LEU A 70 30.39 72.22 -44.55
C LEU A 70 31.18 73.40 -45.18
N ALA A 71 30.47 74.45 -45.62
CA ALA A 71 31.08 75.66 -46.16
C ALA A 71 31.87 76.44 -45.10
N MET A 72 31.34 76.56 -43.88
CA MET A 72 32.01 77.23 -42.76
C MET A 72 33.30 76.50 -42.35
N THR A 73 33.31 75.16 -42.39
CA THR A 73 34.50 74.35 -42.09
C THR A 73 35.59 74.44 -43.15
N PHE A 74 35.23 74.61 -44.43
CA PHE A 74 36.21 74.76 -45.51
C PHE A 74 36.88 76.14 -45.51
N ILE A 75 36.14 77.20 -45.19
CA ILE A 75 36.66 78.58 -45.16
C ILE A 75 37.46 78.83 -43.86
N GLY A 76 36.98 78.34 -42.71
CA GLY A 76 37.67 78.47 -41.44
C GLY A 76 38.90 77.56 -41.29
N GLY A 77 38.90 76.38 -41.92
CA GLY A 77 39.99 75.40 -41.82
C GLY A 77 41.24 75.78 -42.60
N TYR A 78 41.09 76.43 -43.76
CA TYR A 78 42.22 76.78 -44.63
C TYR A 78 42.99 78.02 -44.16
N GLY A 79 42.33 78.99 -43.51
CA GLY A 79 42.99 80.22 -43.04
C GLY A 79 43.79 80.07 -41.74
N TYR A 80 43.47 79.08 -40.90
CA TYR A 80 44.09 78.94 -39.56
C TYR A 80 45.35 78.07 -39.56
N SER A 81 45.58 77.29 -40.62
CA SER A 81 46.65 76.29 -40.66
C SER A 81 48.02 76.84 -41.05
N GLN A 82 48.11 78.12 -41.47
CA GLN A 82 49.36 78.69 -42.01
C GLN A 82 50.19 79.52 -41.00
N THR A 83 49.72 79.76 -39.76
CA THR A 83 50.43 80.64 -38.80
C THR A 83 50.85 80.03 -37.47
N HIS A 84 50.51 78.76 -37.14
CA HIS A 84 50.90 78.13 -35.85
C HIS A 84 51.26 76.62 -35.94
N PRO A 85 52.43 76.24 -36.49
CA PRO A 85 52.82 74.83 -36.62
C PRO A 85 53.14 74.13 -35.28
N GLU A 86 53.58 74.86 -34.25
CA GLU A 86 53.92 74.35 -32.91
C GLU A 86 52.69 73.94 -32.05
N GLU A 87 51.56 74.62 -32.22
CA GLU A 87 50.32 74.30 -31.52
C GLU A 87 49.62 73.09 -32.14
N ILE A 88 49.68 72.95 -33.47
CA ILE A 88 49.10 71.83 -34.22
C ILE A 88 49.85 70.52 -33.92
N SER A 89 51.18 70.57 -33.79
CA SER A 89 51.97 69.38 -33.44
C SER A 89 51.69 68.91 -32.01
N LYS A 90 51.64 69.82 -31.02
CA LYS A 90 51.25 69.49 -29.64
C LYS A 90 49.83 68.94 -29.54
N THR A 91 48.86 69.58 -30.17
CA THR A 91 47.46 69.09 -30.16
C THR A 91 47.31 67.75 -30.87
N ARG A 92 48.05 67.49 -31.95
CA ARG A 92 48.04 66.20 -32.65
C ARG A 92 48.67 65.09 -31.80
N LEU A 93 49.72 65.41 -31.04
CA LEU A 93 50.41 64.49 -30.13
C LEU A 93 49.57 64.20 -28.87
N GLU A 94 48.85 65.20 -28.34
CA GLU A 94 47.85 65.00 -27.29
C GLU A 94 46.63 64.21 -27.78
N GLN A 95 46.16 64.45 -29.01
CA GLN A 95 45.11 63.64 -29.62
C GLN A 95 45.55 62.19 -29.81
N GLN A 96 46.78 61.95 -30.28
CA GLN A 96 47.34 60.60 -30.41
C GLN A 96 47.40 59.89 -29.05
N LYS A 97 47.92 60.56 -28.00
CA LYS A 97 47.90 60.00 -26.64
C LYS A 97 46.50 59.69 -26.14
N ARG A 98 45.52 60.58 -26.37
CA ARG A 98 44.12 60.33 -26.00
C ARG A 98 43.51 59.16 -26.77
N THR A 99 43.84 58.99 -28.05
CA THR A 99 43.36 57.85 -28.84
C THR A 99 44.01 56.54 -28.38
N GLU A 100 45.30 56.54 -28.06
CA GLU A 100 45.98 55.37 -27.50
C GLU A 100 45.44 55.01 -26.11
N GLU A 101 45.20 55.99 -25.24
CA GLU A 101 44.52 55.76 -23.95
C GLU A 101 43.10 55.23 -24.12
N ALA A 102 42.35 55.74 -25.11
CA ALA A 102 40.99 55.29 -25.40
C ALA A 102 40.96 53.86 -25.96
N GLU A 103 41.91 53.49 -26.83
CA GLU A 103 42.06 52.12 -27.32
C GLU A 103 42.53 51.18 -26.22
N ALA A 104 43.48 51.60 -25.37
CA ALA A 104 43.93 50.83 -24.22
C ALA A 104 42.78 50.58 -23.24
N LYS A 105 41.95 51.59 -22.96
CA LYS A 105 40.73 51.42 -22.14
C LYS A 105 39.73 50.45 -22.78
N LYS A 106 39.48 50.55 -24.09
CA LYS A 106 38.60 49.61 -24.81
C LYS A 106 39.12 48.18 -24.77
N GLN A 107 40.43 47.98 -24.95
CA GLN A 107 41.02 46.64 -24.85
C GLN A 107 40.95 46.08 -23.42
N ALA A 108 41.17 46.92 -22.40
CA ALA A 108 41.03 46.52 -21.01
C ALA A 108 39.58 46.15 -20.66
N GLU A 109 38.60 46.91 -21.16
CA GLU A 109 37.18 46.64 -20.97
C GLU A 109 36.74 45.37 -21.72
N ALA A 110 37.24 45.14 -22.93
CA ALA A 110 37.02 43.91 -23.69
C ALA A 110 37.59 42.68 -22.99
N LYS A 111 38.81 42.78 -22.41
CA LYS A 111 39.41 41.71 -21.60
C LYS A 111 38.56 41.41 -20.35
N LYS A 112 38.10 42.43 -19.62
CA LYS A 112 37.18 42.25 -18.47
C LYS A 112 35.87 41.57 -18.87
N GLN A 113 35.27 41.96 -20.00
CA GLN A 113 34.04 41.30 -20.48
C GLN A 113 34.29 39.83 -20.88
N ALA A 114 35.42 39.53 -21.52
CA ALA A 114 35.78 38.15 -21.87
C ALA A 114 35.99 37.28 -20.63
N GLU A 115 36.64 37.82 -19.60
CA GLU A 115 36.86 37.13 -18.33
C GLU A 115 35.55 36.91 -17.55
N ALA A 116 34.66 37.92 -17.54
CA ALA A 116 33.32 37.80 -16.97
C ALA A 116 32.46 36.74 -17.68
N LYS A 117 32.55 36.65 -19.03
CA LYS A 117 31.87 35.59 -19.79
C LYS A 117 32.39 34.20 -19.44
N LYS A 118 33.72 34.02 -19.32
CA LYS A 118 34.31 32.74 -18.89
C LYS A 118 33.86 32.34 -17.48
N GLN A 119 33.82 33.28 -16.53
CA GLN A 119 33.30 32.99 -15.19
C GLN A 119 31.82 32.62 -15.19
N ALA A 120 30.99 33.29 -15.99
CA ALA A 120 29.57 32.96 -16.11
C ALA A 120 29.34 31.56 -16.72
N GLU A 121 30.13 31.18 -17.72
CA GLU A 121 30.08 29.87 -18.34
C GLU A 121 30.55 28.75 -17.38
N ALA A 122 31.62 29.00 -16.62
CA ALA A 122 32.09 28.10 -15.57
C ALA A 122 31.03 27.89 -14.47
N LYS A 123 30.33 28.96 -14.04
CA LYS A 123 29.23 28.86 -13.07
C LYS A 123 28.07 28.01 -13.61
N LYS A 124 27.67 28.21 -14.88
CA LYS A 124 26.63 27.39 -15.52
C LYS A 124 27.00 25.91 -15.59
N GLN A 125 28.25 25.58 -15.94
CA GLN A 125 28.71 24.18 -15.95
C GLN A 125 28.70 23.57 -14.55
N ALA A 126 29.12 24.31 -13.52
CA ALA A 126 29.09 23.83 -12.14
C ALA A 126 27.66 23.58 -11.65
N GLU A 127 26.72 24.45 -11.99
CA GLU A 127 25.30 24.30 -11.65
C GLU A 127 24.66 23.11 -12.39
N ALA A 128 24.98 22.92 -13.67
CA ALA A 128 24.55 21.76 -14.45
C ALA A 128 25.08 20.43 -13.85
N LYS A 129 26.34 20.39 -13.42
CA LYS A 129 26.91 19.22 -12.73
C LYS A 129 26.17 18.92 -11.41
N LYS A 130 25.89 19.93 -10.58
CA LYS A 130 25.10 19.76 -9.35
C LYS A 130 23.69 19.22 -9.63
N GLN A 131 23.00 19.74 -10.65
CA GLN A 131 21.68 19.22 -11.02
C GLN A 131 21.73 17.77 -11.51
N ALA A 132 22.74 17.39 -12.29
CA ALA A 132 22.92 16.02 -12.75
C ALA A 132 23.17 15.05 -11.59
N GLU A 133 23.99 15.46 -10.61
CA GLU A 133 24.27 14.66 -9.41
C GLU A 133 23.02 14.52 -8.51
N ALA A 134 22.25 15.61 -8.34
CA ALA A 134 20.98 15.57 -7.62
C ALA A 134 19.96 14.64 -8.29
N LYS A 135 19.87 14.64 -9.62
CA LYS A 135 19.01 13.69 -10.37
C LYS A 135 19.44 12.24 -10.15
N LYS A 136 20.74 11.93 -10.21
CA LYS A 136 21.25 10.59 -9.91
C LYS A 136 20.93 10.13 -8.49
N GLN A 137 21.08 11.00 -7.49
CA GLN A 137 20.70 10.65 -6.11
C GLN A 137 19.20 10.40 -5.96
N ALA A 138 18.35 11.21 -6.61
CA ALA A 138 16.91 11.02 -6.58
C ALA A 138 16.49 9.69 -7.23
N GLU A 139 17.11 9.32 -8.34
CA GLU A 139 16.88 8.04 -9.01
C GLU A 139 17.34 6.86 -8.16
N ALA A 140 18.51 6.96 -7.53
CA ALA A 140 19.01 5.94 -6.59
C ALA A 140 18.07 5.75 -5.39
N LYS A 141 17.52 6.84 -4.82
CA LYS A 141 16.52 6.77 -3.75
C LYS A 141 15.24 6.06 -4.19
N LYS A 142 14.72 6.39 -5.38
CA LYS A 142 13.55 5.71 -5.96
C LYS A 142 13.78 4.21 -6.16
N GLN A 143 14.94 3.81 -6.67
CA GLN A 143 15.28 2.39 -6.82
C GLN A 143 15.37 1.66 -5.47
N ALA A 144 15.95 2.30 -4.45
CA ALA A 144 16.04 1.73 -3.11
C ALA A 144 14.65 1.55 -2.47
N GLU A 145 13.75 2.52 -2.65
CA GLU A 145 12.37 2.44 -2.17
C GLU A 145 11.58 1.34 -2.90
N ALA A 146 11.73 1.23 -4.22
CA ALA A 146 11.14 0.15 -5.01
C ALA A 146 11.61 -1.24 -4.56
N LYS A 147 12.93 -1.40 -4.26
CA LYS A 147 13.47 -2.65 -3.72
C LYS A 147 12.86 -2.99 -2.35
N LYS A 148 12.74 -2.01 -1.44
CA LYS A 148 12.08 -2.22 -0.14
C LYS A 148 10.62 -2.63 -0.28
N GLN A 149 9.86 -2.01 -1.18
CA GLN A 149 8.47 -2.41 -1.43
C GLN A 149 8.36 -3.82 -2.00
N ALA A 150 9.26 -4.20 -2.92
CA ALA A 150 9.28 -5.55 -3.49
C ALA A 150 9.59 -6.61 -2.42
N GLU A 151 10.54 -6.33 -1.52
CA GLU A 151 10.88 -7.22 -0.40
C GLU A 151 9.70 -7.34 0.60
N ALA A 152 9.05 -6.23 0.94
CA ALA A 152 7.87 -6.23 1.79
C ALA A 152 6.72 -7.05 1.18
N LYS A 153 6.48 -6.95 -0.14
CA LYS A 153 5.49 -7.78 -0.84
C LYS A 153 5.82 -9.26 -0.75
N LYS A 154 7.08 -9.65 -0.98
CA LYS A 154 7.53 -11.06 -0.84
C LYS A 154 7.33 -11.58 0.58
N GLN A 155 7.65 -10.79 1.61
CA GLN A 155 7.42 -11.20 3.00
C GLN A 155 5.93 -11.35 3.32
N ALA A 156 5.07 -10.46 2.81
CA ALA A 156 3.63 -10.57 3.00
C ALA A 156 3.05 -11.82 2.32
N GLU A 157 3.51 -12.14 1.12
CA GLU A 157 3.11 -13.35 0.38
C GLU A 157 3.58 -14.63 1.11
N ALA A 158 4.82 -14.65 1.60
CA ALA A 158 5.33 -15.76 2.40
C ALA A 158 4.53 -15.97 3.70
N LYS A 159 4.13 -14.90 4.38
CA LYS A 159 3.26 -14.97 5.57
C LYS A 159 1.90 -15.57 5.23
N LYS A 160 1.25 -15.13 4.14
CA LYS A 160 -0.03 -15.69 3.68
C LYS A 160 0.08 -17.18 3.35
N GLN A 161 1.15 -17.60 2.68
CA GLN A 161 1.37 -19.03 2.40
C GLN A 161 1.57 -19.86 3.68
N ALA A 162 2.30 -19.33 4.66
CA ALA A 162 2.50 -20.00 5.95
C ALA A 162 1.18 -20.13 6.73
N GLU A 163 0.34 -19.09 6.73
CA GLU A 163 -0.98 -19.11 7.36
C GLU A 163 -1.92 -20.11 6.67
N ALA A 164 -1.95 -20.13 5.34
CA ALA A 164 -2.73 -21.11 4.57
C ALA A 164 -2.28 -22.55 4.86
N LYS A 165 -0.97 -22.81 4.99
CA LYS A 165 -0.46 -24.14 5.37
C LYS A 165 -0.92 -24.56 6.76
N LYS A 166 -0.87 -23.65 7.75
CA LYS A 166 -1.36 -23.93 9.11
C LYS A 166 -2.86 -24.23 9.13
N GLN A 167 -3.65 -23.49 8.36
CA GLN A 167 -5.08 -23.73 8.27
C GLN A 167 -5.38 -25.10 7.65
N ALA A 168 -4.70 -25.45 6.55
CA ALA A 168 -4.85 -26.75 5.91
C ALA A 168 -4.44 -27.91 6.83
N GLU A 169 -3.40 -27.72 7.64
CA GLU A 169 -2.99 -28.70 8.65
C GLU A 169 -4.04 -28.87 9.76
N ALA A 170 -4.60 -27.76 10.24
CA ALA A 170 -5.67 -27.80 11.24
C ALA A 170 -6.94 -28.48 10.71
N GLU A 171 -7.33 -28.21 9.46
CA GLU A 171 -8.47 -28.89 8.80
C GLU A 171 -8.24 -30.39 8.66
N ARG A 172 -7.02 -30.82 8.32
CA ARG A 172 -6.67 -32.25 8.28
C ARG A 172 -6.74 -32.90 9.65
N GLN A 173 -6.24 -32.24 10.69
CA GLN A 173 -6.33 -32.77 12.05
C GLN A 173 -7.78 -32.89 12.54
N ALA A 174 -8.62 -31.89 12.22
CA ALA A 174 -10.05 -31.95 12.53
C ALA A 174 -10.76 -33.10 11.81
N ALA A 175 -10.45 -33.33 10.53
CA ALA A 175 -11.02 -34.44 9.76
C ALA A 175 -10.61 -35.80 10.35
N LEU A 176 -9.34 -35.97 10.74
CA LEU A 176 -8.87 -37.19 11.41
C LEU A 176 -9.54 -37.41 12.76
N ALA A 177 -9.76 -36.34 13.54
CA ALA A 177 -10.47 -36.44 14.81
C ALA A 177 -11.93 -36.88 14.63
N GLN A 178 -12.63 -36.33 13.62
CA GLN A 178 -13.99 -36.76 13.28
C GLN A 178 -14.05 -38.21 12.82
N GLN A 179 -13.08 -38.65 12.02
CA GLN A 179 -12.99 -40.05 11.59
C GLN A 179 -12.78 -40.98 12.79
N ALA A 180 -11.86 -40.64 13.70
CA ALA A 180 -11.61 -41.42 14.91
C ALA A 180 -12.84 -41.48 15.83
N GLU A 181 -13.62 -40.40 15.92
CA GLU A 181 -14.88 -40.39 16.67
C GLU A 181 -15.94 -41.29 16.01
N ALA A 182 -16.08 -41.24 14.69
CA ALA A 182 -16.99 -42.11 13.95
C ALA A 182 -16.62 -43.59 14.11
N GLU A 183 -15.33 -43.94 14.05
CA GLU A 183 -14.84 -45.30 14.29
C GLU A 183 -15.14 -45.78 15.71
N ARG A 184 -15.00 -44.92 16.73
CA ARG A 184 -15.38 -45.24 18.11
C ARG A 184 -16.88 -45.49 18.26
N GLN A 185 -17.71 -44.64 17.63
CA GLN A 185 -19.16 -44.84 17.66
C GLN A 185 -19.57 -46.14 16.97
N ALA A 186 -18.94 -46.47 15.83
CA ALA A 186 -19.17 -47.74 15.15
C ALA A 186 -18.76 -48.95 16.01
N ALA A 187 -17.62 -48.88 16.70
CA ALA A 187 -17.18 -49.94 17.61
C ALA A 187 -18.15 -50.13 18.78
N LEU A 188 -18.65 -49.04 19.38
CA LEU A 188 -19.66 -49.10 20.43
C LEU A 188 -20.99 -49.70 19.93
N ALA A 189 -21.40 -49.37 18.71
CA ALA A 189 -22.60 -49.95 18.10
C ALA A 189 -22.45 -51.47 17.89
N GLN A 190 -21.29 -51.92 17.40
CA GLN A 190 -21.00 -53.35 17.24
C GLN A 190 -20.97 -54.08 18.59
N GLN A 191 -20.40 -53.46 19.63
CA GLN A 191 -20.42 -54.05 20.98
C GLN A 191 -21.85 -54.18 21.50
N ALA A 192 -22.67 -53.14 21.35
CA ALA A 192 -24.06 -53.19 21.78
C ALA A 192 -24.87 -54.25 21.00
N GLU A 193 -24.59 -54.45 19.72
CA GLU A 193 -25.20 -55.52 18.93
C GLU A 193 -24.76 -56.91 19.40
N ALA A 194 -23.47 -57.09 19.68
CA ALA A 194 -22.94 -58.35 20.22
C ALA A 194 -23.56 -58.68 21.60
N GLU A 195 -23.71 -57.69 22.48
CA GLU A 195 -24.39 -57.85 23.77
C GLU A 195 -25.85 -58.25 23.60
N ARG A 196 -26.58 -57.64 22.65
CA ARG A 196 -27.98 -58.04 22.33
C ARG A 196 -28.05 -59.48 21.84
N GLN A 197 -27.15 -59.89 20.96
CA GLN A 197 -27.09 -61.26 20.47
C GLN A 197 -26.77 -62.26 21.59
N ALA A 198 -25.87 -61.91 22.51
CA ALA A 198 -25.56 -62.73 23.67
C ALA A 198 -26.77 -62.90 24.60
N VAL A 199 -27.54 -61.84 24.85
CA VAL A 199 -28.78 -61.91 25.64
C VAL A 199 -29.82 -62.79 24.97
N LEU A 200 -30.01 -62.67 23.65
CA LEU A 200 -30.92 -63.53 22.90
C LEU A 200 -30.50 -65.00 22.93
N ALA A 201 -29.19 -65.28 22.85
CA ALA A 201 -28.66 -66.63 22.96
C ALA A 201 -28.93 -67.23 24.36
N GLN A 202 -28.75 -66.45 25.43
CA GLN A 202 -29.07 -66.88 26.80
C GLN A 202 -30.56 -67.15 26.99
N GLN A 203 -31.44 -66.32 26.41
CA GLN A 203 -32.88 -66.56 26.44
C GLN A 203 -33.27 -67.85 25.72
N ALA A 204 -32.72 -68.09 24.53
CA ALA A 204 -32.94 -69.32 23.78
C ALA A 204 -32.43 -70.57 24.53
N GLU A 205 -31.30 -70.46 25.24
CA GLU A 205 -30.80 -71.54 26.09
C GLU A 205 -31.71 -71.80 27.28
N ALA A 206 -32.19 -70.76 27.96
CA ALA A 206 -33.14 -70.88 29.06
C ALA A 206 -34.46 -71.53 28.61
N GLU A 207 -34.99 -71.16 27.45
CA GLU A 207 -36.18 -71.79 26.86
C GLU A 207 -35.95 -73.28 26.54
N ARG A 208 -34.78 -73.65 26.02
CA ARG A 208 -34.41 -75.05 25.79
C ARG A 208 -34.35 -75.83 27.09
N GLN A 209 -33.73 -75.28 28.13
CA GLN A 209 -33.66 -75.90 29.44
C GLN A 209 -35.06 -76.07 30.06
N ALA A 210 -35.92 -75.06 29.95
CA ALA A 210 -37.31 -75.15 30.40
C ALA A 210 -38.09 -76.24 29.64
N THR A 211 -37.89 -76.35 28.33
CA THR A 211 -38.53 -77.38 27.50
C THR A 211 -38.06 -78.78 27.90
N LEU A 212 -36.75 -78.96 28.13
CA LEU A 212 -36.20 -80.23 28.60
C LEU A 212 -36.71 -80.60 30.00
N ALA A 213 -36.85 -79.62 30.89
CA ALA A 213 -37.42 -79.83 32.21
C ALA A 213 -38.88 -80.28 32.13
N GLN A 214 -39.70 -79.67 31.27
CA GLN A 214 -41.08 -80.09 31.02
C GLN A 214 -41.17 -81.52 30.46
N GLN A 215 -40.28 -81.88 29.53
CA GLN A 215 -40.20 -83.25 28.99
C GLN A 215 -39.82 -84.26 30.07
N ALA A 216 -38.84 -83.95 30.91
CA ALA A 216 -38.43 -84.81 32.02
C ALA A 216 -39.53 -84.95 33.08
N GLU A 217 -40.31 -83.89 33.34
CA GLU A 217 -41.48 -83.95 34.23
C GLU A 217 -42.60 -84.81 33.63
N ALA A 218 -42.91 -84.65 32.34
CA ALA A 218 -43.87 -85.49 31.64
C ALA A 218 -43.45 -86.98 31.63
N GLU A 219 -42.17 -87.28 31.40
CA GLU A 219 -41.65 -88.65 31.46
C GLU A 219 -41.72 -89.23 32.88
N ARG A 220 -41.45 -88.41 33.91
CA ARG A 220 -41.65 -88.81 35.31
C ARG A 220 -43.11 -89.10 35.61
N GLU A 221 -44.06 -88.28 35.18
CA GLU A 221 -45.49 -88.54 35.38
C GLU A 221 -45.96 -89.84 34.69
N VAL A 222 -45.46 -90.12 33.48
CA VAL A 222 -45.73 -91.38 32.77
C VAL A 222 -45.12 -92.57 33.53
N SER A 223 -43.88 -92.45 33.99
CA SER A 223 -43.17 -93.49 34.76
C SER A 223 -43.83 -93.76 36.12
N THR A 224 -44.30 -92.72 36.82
CA THR A 224 -45.02 -92.88 38.09
C THR A 224 -46.48 -93.25 37.91
N GLY A 225 -46.98 -93.48 36.68
CA GLY A 225 -48.35 -93.91 36.43
C GLY A 225 -49.42 -92.93 36.92
N GLY A 226 -49.07 -91.63 37.00
CA GLY A 226 -49.93 -90.58 37.55
C GLY A 226 -49.99 -90.53 39.09
N TYR A 227 -49.17 -91.31 39.80
CA TYR A 227 -49.01 -91.18 41.25
C TYR A 227 -48.03 -90.04 41.57
N SER A 228 -48.39 -89.18 42.52
CA SER A 228 -47.59 -88.02 42.94
C SER A 228 -47.14 -88.14 44.40
N ARG A 229 -45.97 -87.62 44.76
CA ARG A 229 -45.43 -87.65 46.13
C ARG A 229 -45.48 -86.26 46.75
N ASP A 230 -46.11 -86.12 47.91
CA ASP A 230 -46.17 -84.84 48.61
C ASP A 230 -44.85 -84.51 49.34
N ALA A 231 -44.76 -83.29 49.89
CA ALA A 231 -43.60 -82.82 50.64
C ALA A 231 -43.31 -83.63 51.91
N ASN A 232 -44.30 -84.38 52.44
CA ASN A 232 -44.14 -85.29 53.57
C ASN A 232 -43.73 -86.70 53.13
N GLY A 233 -43.48 -86.91 51.84
CA GLY A 233 -43.06 -88.17 51.26
C GLY A 233 -44.18 -89.19 51.04
N ARG A 234 -45.45 -88.80 51.16
CA ARG A 234 -46.59 -89.71 50.98
C ARG A 234 -47.07 -89.70 49.54
N TRP A 235 -47.32 -90.89 49.00
CA TRP A 235 -47.83 -91.07 47.64
C TRP A 235 -49.34 -90.87 47.55
N HIS A 236 -49.79 -90.17 46.52
CA HIS A 236 -51.17 -89.87 46.16
C HIS A 236 -51.49 -90.48 44.80
N ARG A 237 -52.75 -90.88 44.62
CA ARG A 237 -53.35 -91.34 43.37
C ARG A 237 -53.71 -90.15 42.48
N PRO A 238 -53.98 -90.37 41.18
CA PRO A 238 -54.48 -89.32 40.28
C PRO A 238 -55.78 -88.63 40.76
N ASN A 239 -56.59 -89.31 41.59
CA ASN A 239 -57.83 -88.76 42.15
C ASN A 239 -57.63 -87.97 43.47
N GLY A 240 -56.37 -87.73 43.88
CA GLY A 240 -56.03 -86.97 45.09
C GLY A 240 -56.12 -87.73 46.41
N GLN A 241 -56.43 -89.03 46.39
CA GLN A 241 -56.43 -89.88 47.60
C GLN A 241 -55.06 -90.52 47.82
N PHE A 242 -54.75 -90.92 49.05
CA PHE A 242 -53.50 -91.61 49.34
C PHE A 242 -53.39 -92.97 48.63
N ALA A 243 -52.20 -93.26 48.08
CA ALA A 243 -51.88 -94.55 47.52
C ALA A 243 -51.52 -95.54 48.64
N SER A 244 -52.02 -96.77 48.53
CA SER A 244 -51.72 -97.83 49.49
C SER A 244 -50.37 -98.49 49.22
N LYS A 245 -49.79 -99.14 50.23
CA LYS A 245 -48.48 -99.82 50.11
C LYS A 245 -48.42 -100.86 49.00
N LYS A 246 -49.54 -101.53 48.76
CA LYS A 246 -49.67 -102.52 47.69
C LYS A 246 -49.65 -101.88 46.30
N GLU A 247 -50.27 -100.70 46.15
CA GLU A 247 -50.32 -99.96 44.88
C GLU A 247 -48.97 -99.35 44.52
N ILE A 248 -48.27 -98.77 45.50
CA ILE A 248 -46.92 -98.21 45.33
C ILE A 248 -45.93 -99.30 44.91
N ALA A 249 -45.96 -100.46 45.57
CA ALA A 249 -45.12 -101.60 45.20
C ALA A 249 -45.47 -102.18 43.82
N ALA A 250 -46.76 -102.22 43.46
CA ALA A 250 -47.20 -102.68 42.14
C ALA A 250 -46.80 -101.73 41.00
N ALA A 251 -46.74 -100.43 41.28
CA ALA A 251 -46.26 -99.41 40.35
C ALA A 251 -44.72 -99.31 40.29
N GLY A 252 -43.98 -100.15 41.03
CA GLY A 252 -42.51 -100.11 41.10
C GLY A 252 -41.96 -98.85 41.80
N LEU A 253 -42.81 -98.15 42.54
CA LEU A 253 -42.47 -96.92 43.24
C LEU A 253 -41.83 -97.24 44.60
N VAL A 254 -40.83 -96.45 44.97
CA VAL A 254 -40.19 -96.56 46.29
C VAL A 254 -41.12 -96.00 47.35
N TRP A 255 -41.40 -96.79 48.38
CA TRP A 255 -42.24 -96.38 49.52
C TRP A 255 -41.61 -95.20 50.29
#